data_AF-A0ABD8A9B2-F1
#
_entry.id   AF-A0ABD8A9B2-F1
#
_cell.length_a   1.000
_cell.length_b   1.000
_cell.length_c   1.000
_cell.angle_alpha   90.00
_cell.angle_beta   90.00
_cell.angle_gamma   90.00
#
_symmetry.space_group_name_H-M   'P 1'
#
loop_
_entity.id
_entity.type
_entity.pdbx_description
1 polymer ?
#
loop_
_entity_poly.entity_id
_entity_poly.type
_entity_poly.pdbx_seq_one_letter_code
_entity_poly.pdbx_strand_id
1 'polypeptide(L)'
;MDVNQKQNWRTILILLVVICLFVVVIFLLLLLPAFVETLLPNNSYVIEITGLSGLAVNGTATVMIPVPANAEGEPALSEGVLAGERQPVGWQAAIRETPYGKMLVFTTVDGYASDISIPFGEAETEKEPRLLVPVLSTPGNASVAEFTRASSGTYTTVVFLDGFVPSPEDAAPISFSLEYQGGGGMKHLIKGDIWTTTVDTTVPSTTSGFVPVPADYYVTAGGIMLL
;
A
#
# COMPACT_ATOMS: atom_id res chain seq x y z
N MET A 1 -1.20 6.14 74.44
CA MET A 1 -1.09 5.35 73.20
C MET A 1 -0.01 4.31 73.45
N ASP A 2 -0.41 3.04 73.49
CA ASP A 2 0.41 1.94 73.99
C ASP A 2 1.54 1.60 73.00
N VAL A 3 2.73 1.26 73.49
CA VAL A 3 3.93 1.03 72.66
C VAL A 3 3.68 -0.07 71.62
N ASN A 4 2.92 -1.11 72.00
CA ASN A 4 2.48 -2.18 71.11
C ASN A 4 1.55 -1.73 69.98
N GLN A 5 0.64 -0.78 70.24
CA GLN A 5 -0.29 -0.27 69.23
C GLN A 5 0.43 0.56 68.17
N LYS A 6 1.43 1.36 68.59
CA LYS A 6 2.29 2.14 67.70
C LYS A 6 3.21 1.26 66.86
N GLN A 7 3.66 0.13 67.42
CA GLN A 7 4.49 -0.85 66.71
C GLN A 7 3.68 -1.64 65.67
N ASN A 8 2.46 -2.07 66.01
CA ASN A 8 1.55 -2.76 65.07
C ASN A 8 1.17 -1.87 63.87
N TRP A 9 0.90 -0.58 64.09
CA TRP A 9 0.60 0.37 63.02
C TRP A 9 1.78 0.57 62.05
N ARG A 10 3.01 0.60 62.58
CA ARG A 10 4.23 0.73 61.76
C ARG A 10 4.43 -0.50 60.88
N THR A 11 4.23 -1.70 61.40
CA THR A 11 4.33 -2.95 60.64
C THR A 11 3.29 -3.01 59.51
N ILE A 12 2.05 -2.60 59.79
CA ILE A 12 0.98 -2.56 58.78
C ILE A 12 1.32 -1.56 57.67
N LEU A 13 1.79 -0.35 58.02
CA LEU A 13 2.22 0.66 57.04
C LEU A 13 3.35 0.15 56.14
N ILE A 14 4.36 -0.51 56.72
CA ILE A 14 5.48 -1.08 55.96
C ILE A 14 4.97 -2.16 54.98
N LEU A 15 4.10 -3.06 55.43
CA LEU A 15 3.53 -4.10 54.59
C LEU A 15 2.73 -3.51 53.42
N LEU A 16 1.93 -2.47 53.68
CA LEU A 16 1.12 -1.81 52.66
C LEU A 16 1.99 -1.11 51.61
N VAL A 17 3.09 -0.47 52.04
CA VAL A 17 4.08 0.12 51.12
C VAL A 17 4.75 -0.97 50.26
N VAL A 18 5.14 -2.09 50.86
CA VAL A 18 5.76 -3.21 50.11
C VAL A 18 4.80 -3.80 49.09
N ILE A 19 3.54 -4.01 49.45
CA ILE A 19 2.51 -4.49 48.51
C ILE A 19 2.29 -3.48 47.39
N CYS A 20 2.21 -2.18 47.70
CA CYS A 20 2.03 -1.13 46.70
C CYS A 20 3.21 -1.11 45.71
N LEU A 21 4.45 -1.21 46.20
CA LEU A 21 5.64 -1.32 45.34
C LEU A 21 5.60 -2.58 44.48
N PHE A 22 5.15 -3.72 45.02
CA PHE A 22 5.06 -4.97 44.27
C PHE A 22 4.03 -4.89 43.14
N VAL A 23 2.88 -4.26 43.39
CA VAL A 23 1.86 -3.99 42.36
C VAL A 23 2.41 -3.08 41.27
N VAL A 24 3.16 -2.02 41.62
CA VAL A 24 3.81 -1.14 40.64
C VAL A 24 4.83 -1.92 39.79
N VAL A 25 5.63 -2.79 40.40
CA VAL A 25 6.60 -3.62 39.66
C VAL A 25 5.90 -4.57 38.69
N ILE A 26 4.84 -5.26 39.13
CA ILE A 26 4.06 -6.14 38.24
C ILE A 26 3.45 -5.35 37.09
N PHE A 27 2.88 -4.17 37.37
CA PHE A 27 2.33 -3.30 36.33
C PHE A 27 3.40 -2.85 35.32
N LEU A 28 4.59 -2.46 35.79
CA LEU A 28 5.72 -2.13 34.91
C LEU A 28 6.20 -3.32 34.07
N LEU A 29 6.22 -4.53 34.65
CA LEU A 29 6.59 -5.75 33.93
C LEU A 29 5.56 -6.09 32.83
N LEU A 30 4.28 -5.84 33.07
CA LEU A 30 3.22 -6.03 32.07
C LEU A 30 3.28 -4.98 30.94
N LEU A 31 3.89 -3.82 31.19
CA LEU A 31 4.11 -2.79 30.16
C LEU A 31 5.36 -3.06 29.32
N LEU A 32 6.30 -3.92 29.73
CA LEU A 32 7.52 -4.19 28.96
C LEU A 32 7.27 -4.68 27.52
N PRO A 33 6.35 -5.65 27.25
CA PRO A 33 6.08 -6.10 25.89
C PRO A 33 5.62 -4.98 24.95
N ALA A 34 4.80 -4.06 25.46
CA ALA A 34 4.33 -2.89 24.73
C ALA A 34 5.47 -1.96 24.25
N PHE A 35 6.60 -1.93 24.96
CA PHE A 35 7.78 -1.15 24.57
C PHE A 35 8.79 -1.93 23.72
N VAL A 36 8.55 -3.21 23.43
CA VAL A 36 9.44 -4.03 22.59
C VAL A 36 8.81 -4.33 21.22
N GLU A 37 7.48 -4.32 21.12
CA GLU A 37 6.80 -4.59 19.85
C GLU A 37 7.13 -3.55 18.78
N THR A 38 7.78 -4.05 17.72
CA THR A 38 8.00 -3.34 16.47
C THR A 38 7.43 -4.20 15.35
N LEU A 39 6.38 -3.73 14.66
CA LEU A 39 5.93 -4.33 13.41
C LEU A 39 6.58 -3.55 12.27
N LEU A 40 7.16 -4.29 11.33
CA LEU A 40 7.76 -3.68 10.15
C LEU A 40 6.67 -3.00 9.29
N PRO A 41 7.02 -1.91 8.59
CA PRO A 41 6.16 -1.35 7.55
C PRO A 41 5.88 -2.42 6.48
N ASN A 42 4.73 -2.32 5.81
CA ASN A 42 4.36 -3.26 4.76
C ASN A 42 3.71 -2.52 3.60
N ASN A 43 4.11 -2.88 2.39
CA ASN A 43 3.55 -2.38 1.16
C ASN A 43 2.74 -3.49 0.50
N SER A 44 1.58 -3.14 -0.05
CA SER A 44 0.73 -4.04 -0.81
C SER A 44 0.18 -3.35 -2.04
N TYR A 45 0.07 -4.09 -3.13
CA TYR A 45 -0.52 -3.60 -4.36
C TYR A 45 -1.45 -4.66 -4.95
N VAL A 46 -2.73 -4.35 -4.97
CA VAL A 46 -3.79 -5.20 -5.53
C VAL A 46 -4.14 -4.64 -6.90
N ILE A 47 -4.08 -5.51 -7.90
CA ILE A 47 -4.38 -5.18 -9.29
C ILE A 47 -5.54 -6.06 -9.73
N GLU A 48 -6.60 -5.42 -10.19
CA GLU A 48 -7.74 -6.05 -10.84
C GLU A 48 -8.05 -5.32 -12.15
N ILE A 49 -7.98 -6.04 -13.27
CA ILE A 49 -8.29 -5.54 -14.61
C ILE A 49 -9.24 -6.51 -15.27
N THR A 50 -10.48 -6.06 -15.52
CA THR A 50 -11.57 -6.90 -16.02
C THR A 50 -12.10 -6.40 -17.35
N GLY A 51 -12.79 -7.27 -18.08
CA GLY A 51 -13.28 -6.98 -19.43
C GLY A 51 -12.23 -7.22 -20.53
N LEU A 52 -11.11 -7.86 -20.19
CA LEU A 52 -10.08 -8.30 -21.13
C LEU A 52 -10.47 -9.61 -21.80
N SER A 53 -11.07 -10.53 -21.03
CA SER A 53 -11.42 -11.90 -21.45
C SER A 53 -12.39 -11.98 -22.63
N GLY A 54 -13.18 -10.93 -22.87
CA GLY A 54 -14.10 -10.82 -24.01
C GLY A 54 -13.48 -10.24 -25.28
N LEU A 55 -12.23 -9.78 -25.24
CA LEU A 55 -11.61 -9.06 -26.34
C LEU A 55 -10.74 -9.98 -27.21
N ALA A 56 -10.84 -9.80 -28.52
CA ALA A 56 -9.91 -10.44 -29.45
C ALA A 56 -8.55 -9.72 -29.40
N VAL A 57 -7.47 -10.47 -29.56
CA VAL A 57 -6.09 -9.96 -29.56
C VAL A 57 -5.50 -10.07 -30.96
N ASN A 58 -4.94 -8.99 -31.50
CA ASN A 58 -4.25 -9.02 -32.78
C ASN A 58 -2.75 -9.33 -32.57
N GLY A 59 -2.44 -10.61 -32.41
CA GLY A 59 -1.08 -11.08 -32.16
C GLY A 59 -0.68 -10.91 -30.70
N THR A 60 -0.35 -9.70 -30.28
CA THR A 60 0.09 -9.41 -28.91
C THR A 60 -0.64 -8.20 -28.35
N ALA A 61 -1.36 -8.38 -27.23
CA ALA A 61 -1.93 -7.27 -26.49
C ALA A 61 -1.03 -6.89 -25.31
N THR A 62 -1.05 -5.61 -24.98
CA THR A 62 -0.24 -5.02 -23.92
C THR A 62 -1.13 -4.18 -23.02
N VAL A 63 -1.01 -4.40 -21.71
CA VAL A 63 -1.56 -3.53 -20.68
C VAL A 63 -0.40 -3.01 -19.85
N MET A 64 -0.35 -1.69 -19.58
CA MET A 64 0.60 -1.16 -18.60
C MET A 64 -0.13 -0.35 -17.53
N ILE A 65 0.30 -0.54 -16.30
CA ILE A 65 -0.20 0.17 -15.12
C ILE A 65 0.96 0.81 -14.37
N PRO A 66 0.72 1.90 -13.63
CA PRO A 66 1.78 2.60 -12.91
C PRO A 66 2.35 1.72 -11.79
N VAL A 67 3.68 1.76 -11.64
CA VAL A 67 4.33 1.19 -10.45
C VAL A 67 4.29 2.22 -9.33
N PRO A 68 3.77 1.86 -8.14
CA PRO A 68 3.85 2.71 -6.96
C PRO A 68 5.30 3.07 -6.62
N ALA A 69 5.61 4.35 -6.44
CA ALA A 69 6.97 4.84 -6.24
C ALA A 69 7.04 5.95 -5.18
N ASN A 70 8.25 6.29 -4.72
CA ASN A 70 8.50 7.49 -3.93
C ASN A 70 8.63 8.73 -4.83
N ALA A 71 8.89 9.88 -4.21
CA ALA A 71 9.05 11.16 -4.91
C ALA A 71 10.20 11.19 -5.92
N GLU A 72 11.23 10.40 -5.65
CA GLU A 72 12.43 10.25 -6.45
C GLU A 72 12.23 9.25 -7.61
N GLY A 73 11.07 8.58 -7.67
CA GLY A 73 10.74 7.59 -8.70
C GLY A 73 11.26 6.18 -8.40
N GLU A 74 11.72 5.92 -7.18
CA GLU A 74 12.12 4.58 -6.74
C GLU A 74 10.87 3.75 -6.41
N PRO A 75 10.74 2.52 -6.95
CA PRO A 75 9.61 1.65 -6.67
C PRO A 75 9.43 1.36 -5.18
N ALA A 76 8.19 1.39 -4.72
CA ALA A 76 7.84 1.06 -3.34
C ALA A 76 7.75 -0.46 -3.08
N LEU A 77 7.62 -1.24 -4.16
CA LEU A 77 7.73 -2.70 -4.20
C LEU A 77 8.90 -3.05 -5.13
N SER A 78 9.70 -4.05 -4.74
CA SER A 78 10.82 -4.49 -5.57
C SER A 78 10.36 -5.05 -6.92
N GLU A 79 11.17 -4.82 -7.96
CA GLU A 79 10.85 -5.31 -9.31
C GLU A 79 10.71 -6.84 -9.35
N GLY A 80 11.45 -7.56 -8.50
CA GLY A 80 11.33 -9.01 -8.36
C GLY A 80 9.98 -9.47 -7.79
N VAL A 81 9.34 -8.67 -6.93
CA VAL A 81 7.98 -8.95 -6.46
C VAL A 81 6.95 -8.71 -7.57
N LEU A 82 7.09 -7.61 -8.32
CA LEU A 82 6.12 -7.18 -9.34
C LEU A 82 6.20 -7.97 -10.66
N ALA A 83 7.41 -8.33 -11.09
CA ALA A 83 7.67 -8.95 -12.39
C ALA A 83 8.40 -10.31 -12.31
N GLY A 84 8.42 -10.92 -11.12
CA GLY A 84 9.06 -12.22 -10.87
C GLY A 84 8.18 -13.42 -11.23
N GLU A 85 8.18 -14.43 -10.35
CA GLU A 85 7.55 -15.75 -10.61
C GLU A 85 6.03 -15.71 -10.66
N ARG A 86 5.39 -14.73 -10.00
CA ARG A 86 3.93 -14.66 -9.92
C ARG A 86 3.40 -13.83 -11.08
N GLN A 87 2.86 -14.50 -12.09
CA GLN A 87 2.31 -13.87 -13.28
C GLN A 87 0.85 -14.29 -13.49
N PRO A 88 -0.02 -13.37 -13.94
CA PRO A 88 -1.39 -13.71 -14.32
C PRO A 88 -1.39 -14.73 -15.47
N VAL A 89 -2.36 -15.64 -15.48
CA VAL A 89 -2.45 -16.70 -16.51
C VAL A 89 -2.62 -16.07 -17.89
N GLY A 90 -1.76 -16.43 -18.85
CA GLY A 90 -1.81 -15.88 -20.21
C GLY A 90 -1.10 -14.52 -20.34
N TRP A 91 -0.43 -14.04 -19.29
CA TRP A 91 0.31 -12.79 -19.30
C TRP A 91 1.76 -12.99 -18.85
N GLN A 92 2.67 -12.33 -19.55
CA GLN A 92 4.04 -12.11 -19.10
C GLN A 92 4.13 -10.73 -18.46
N ALA A 93 4.62 -10.68 -17.22
CA ALA A 93 4.87 -9.44 -16.50
C ALA A 93 6.32 -8.96 -16.69
N ALA A 94 6.53 -7.64 -16.81
CA ALA A 94 7.83 -6.99 -16.85
C ALA A 94 7.75 -5.54 -16.35
N ILE A 95 8.86 -5.00 -15.83
CA ILE A 95 8.98 -3.57 -15.54
C ILE A 95 9.51 -2.85 -16.78
N ARG A 96 8.92 -1.70 -17.11
CA ARG A 96 9.33 -0.86 -18.23
C ARG A 96 9.39 0.60 -17.85
N GLU A 97 10.49 1.25 -18.20
CA GLU A 97 10.63 2.71 -18.12
C GLU A 97 9.83 3.39 -19.24
N THR A 98 9.05 4.41 -18.89
CA THR A 98 8.26 5.21 -19.83
C THR A 98 8.42 6.70 -19.52
N PRO A 99 7.97 7.62 -20.40
CA PRO A 99 7.90 9.05 -20.05
C PRO A 99 7.04 9.33 -18.79
N TYR A 100 6.16 8.39 -18.41
CA TYR A 100 5.29 8.47 -17.23
C TYR A 100 5.84 7.73 -16.00
N GLY A 101 7.13 7.35 -16.02
CA GLY A 101 7.78 6.59 -14.95
C GLY A 101 7.82 5.08 -15.24
N LYS A 102 8.21 4.31 -14.22
CA LYS A 102 8.20 2.84 -14.26
C LYS A 102 6.77 2.33 -14.30
N MET A 103 6.49 1.46 -15.26
CA MET A 103 5.19 0.82 -15.45
C MET A 103 5.36 -0.69 -15.34
N LEU A 104 4.37 -1.36 -14.73
CA LEU A 104 4.23 -2.81 -14.77
C LEU A 104 3.49 -3.16 -16.06
N VAL A 105 4.17 -3.89 -16.93
CA VAL A 105 3.69 -4.27 -18.25
C VAL A 105 3.25 -5.72 -18.24
N PHE A 106 2.01 -5.96 -18.64
CA PHE A 106 1.48 -7.28 -18.94
C PHE A 106 1.38 -7.43 -20.46
N THR A 107 2.03 -8.47 -20.98
CA THR A 107 2.02 -8.80 -22.41
C THR A 107 1.41 -10.19 -22.60
N THR A 108 0.44 -10.35 -23.50
CA THR A 108 -0.22 -11.65 -23.69
C THR A 108 0.76 -12.72 -24.19
N VAL A 109 0.68 -13.92 -23.62
CA VAL A 109 1.33 -15.13 -24.10
C VAL A 109 0.27 -15.92 -24.87
N ASP A 110 0.51 -16.18 -26.16
CA ASP A 110 -0.38 -16.95 -27.06
C ASP A 110 -1.71 -16.28 -27.47
N GLY A 111 -1.79 -14.95 -27.41
CA GLY A 111 -2.94 -14.19 -27.94
C GLY A 111 -4.23 -14.34 -27.12
N TYR A 112 -4.14 -14.83 -25.89
CA TYR A 112 -5.25 -14.89 -24.94
C TYR A 112 -5.11 -13.82 -23.88
N ALA A 113 -6.08 -12.91 -23.79
CA ALA A 113 -6.12 -11.83 -22.80
C ALA A 113 -7.11 -12.15 -21.68
N SER A 114 -6.69 -12.96 -20.71
CA SER A 114 -7.52 -13.18 -19.51
C SER A 114 -7.65 -11.90 -18.68
N ASP A 115 -8.68 -11.83 -17.85
CA ASP A 115 -8.74 -10.78 -16.82
C ASP A 115 -7.57 -10.95 -15.83
N ILE A 116 -6.98 -9.84 -15.39
CA ILE A 116 -5.82 -9.82 -14.51
C ILE A 116 -6.31 -9.58 -13.09
N SER A 117 -6.02 -10.50 -12.17
CA SER A 117 -6.26 -10.30 -10.74
C SER A 117 -5.07 -10.86 -9.97
N ILE A 118 -4.24 -9.97 -9.41
CA ILE A 118 -3.02 -10.36 -8.71
C ILE A 118 -2.72 -9.42 -7.53
N PRO A 119 -2.57 -9.96 -6.32
CA PRO A 119 -2.05 -9.22 -5.19
C PRO A 119 -0.53 -9.37 -5.08
N PHE A 120 0.14 -8.25 -4.85
CA PHE A 120 1.54 -8.15 -4.48
C PHE A 120 1.68 -7.62 -3.05
N GLY A 121 2.73 -8.04 -2.36
CA GLY A 121 3.06 -7.52 -1.04
C GLY A 121 4.52 -7.76 -0.70
N GLU A 122 5.12 -6.80 -0.02
CA GLU A 122 6.51 -6.87 0.43
C GLU A 122 6.63 -6.21 1.81
N ALA A 123 7.27 -6.92 2.73
CA ALA A 123 7.62 -6.35 4.03
C ALA A 123 8.75 -5.35 3.84
N GLU A 124 8.59 -4.14 4.36
CA GLU A 124 9.57 -3.10 4.21
C GLU A 124 10.71 -3.28 5.21
N THR A 125 11.94 -3.11 4.74
CA THR A 125 13.16 -3.31 5.54
C THR A 125 13.72 -2.00 6.12
N GLU A 126 13.14 -0.85 5.80
CA GLU A 126 13.63 0.47 6.25
C GLU A 126 12.70 1.17 7.25
N LYS A 127 13.29 2.08 8.04
CA LYS A 127 12.68 2.73 9.20
C LYS A 127 11.97 4.05 8.88
N GLU A 128 12.10 4.57 7.67
CA GLU A 128 11.59 5.89 7.28
C GLU A 128 10.33 5.79 6.43
N PRO A 129 9.41 6.77 6.55
CA PRO A 129 8.09 6.70 5.92
C PRO A 129 8.20 6.77 4.40
N ARG A 130 7.84 5.69 3.71
CA ARG A 130 7.71 5.69 2.25
C ARG A 130 6.28 5.98 1.85
N LEU A 131 6.13 7.04 1.07
CA LEU A 131 4.85 7.48 0.52
C LEU A 131 4.49 6.65 -0.70
N LEU A 132 3.19 6.47 -0.88
CA LEU A 132 2.62 6.36 -2.21
C LEU A 132 2.69 7.69 -2.91
N VAL A 133 3.73 7.91 -3.69
CA VAL A 133 3.69 8.99 -4.66
C VAL A 133 3.40 8.35 -6.01
N PRO A 134 2.24 8.62 -6.62
CA PRO A 134 2.22 8.61 -8.07
C PRO A 134 3.32 9.56 -8.55
N VAL A 135 4.45 9.04 -9.01
CA VAL A 135 5.23 9.82 -9.98
C VAL A 135 4.42 9.79 -11.25
N LEU A 136 3.40 10.62 -11.25
CA LEU A 136 3.02 11.23 -12.49
C LEU A 136 4.10 12.21 -12.80
N SER A 137 4.88 11.82 -13.80
CA SER A 137 5.36 12.73 -14.80
C SER A 137 4.17 13.50 -15.41
N THR A 138 3.53 14.37 -14.62
CA THR A 138 2.82 15.52 -15.15
C THR A 138 3.91 16.54 -15.40
N PRO A 139 4.04 17.09 -16.61
CA PRO A 139 4.90 18.25 -16.83
C PRO A 139 4.27 19.43 -16.06
N GLY A 140 4.72 19.65 -14.83
CA GLY A 140 4.29 20.77 -13.99
C GLY A 140 3.94 20.39 -12.54
N ASN A 141 4.96 20.11 -11.73
CA ASN A 141 5.01 20.33 -10.27
C ASN A 141 3.72 20.17 -9.44
N ALA A 142 3.23 18.93 -9.26
CA ALA A 142 2.59 18.58 -7.99
C ALA A 142 3.70 18.06 -7.07
N SER A 143 4.33 18.95 -6.29
CA SER A 143 5.43 18.55 -5.41
C SER A 143 4.92 17.63 -4.30
N VAL A 144 5.76 16.73 -3.80
CA VAL A 144 5.57 15.93 -2.55
C VAL A 144 5.05 16.77 -1.38
N ALA A 145 5.37 18.07 -1.37
CA ALA A 145 4.91 19.03 -0.38
C ALA A 145 3.38 19.30 -0.42
N GLU A 146 2.68 18.97 -1.50
CA GLU A 146 1.22 19.05 -1.58
C GLU A 146 0.55 17.79 -1.01
N PHE A 147 1.11 16.60 -1.28
CA PHE A 147 0.66 15.32 -0.71
C PHE A 147 0.86 15.23 0.80
N THR A 148 1.85 15.91 1.35
CA THR A 148 2.11 15.96 2.81
C THR A 148 1.24 16.98 3.55
N ARG A 149 0.51 17.87 2.85
CA ARG A 149 -0.38 18.86 3.49
C ARG A 149 -1.83 18.41 3.61
N ALA A 150 -2.30 17.57 2.71
CA ALA A 150 -3.69 17.10 2.68
C ALA A 150 -3.76 15.63 3.07
N SER A 151 -4.73 15.28 3.93
CA SER A 151 -4.99 13.89 4.33
C SER A 151 -5.71 13.08 3.25
N SER A 152 -6.08 13.70 2.14
CA SER A 152 -6.72 13.06 0.98
C SER A 152 -6.75 13.99 -0.23
N GLY A 153 -6.87 13.44 -1.44
CA GLY A 153 -7.12 14.20 -2.66
C GLY A 153 -7.20 13.32 -3.89
N THR A 154 -7.28 13.95 -5.06
CA THR A 154 -7.36 13.29 -6.37
C THR A 154 -6.27 13.84 -7.28
N TYR A 155 -5.71 13.00 -8.12
CA TYR A 155 -4.70 13.34 -9.13
C TYR A 155 -4.92 12.49 -10.39
N THR A 156 -4.24 12.79 -11.50
CA THR A 156 -4.47 12.09 -12.78
C THR A 156 -3.34 11.14 -13.11
N THR A 157 -3.52 9.82 -12.91
CA THR A 157 -2.54 8.81 -13.35
C THR A 157 -2.68 8.40 -14.82
N VAL A 158 -1.87 7.45 -15.29
CA VAL A 158 -1.90 6.94 -16.66
C VAL A 158 -1.92 5.42 -16.66
N VAL A 159 -2.77 4.84 -17.52
CA VAL A 159 -2.72 3.41 -17.91
C VAL A 159 -2.42 3.32 -19.40
N PHE A 160 -1.98 2.16 -19.88
CA PHE A 160 -1.73 1.92 -21.30
C PHE A 160 -2.47 0.66 -21.76
N LEU A 161 -3.03 0.74 -22.96
CA LEU A 161 -3.69 -0.36 -23.64
C LEU A 161 -3.20 -0.41 -25.09
N ASP A 162 -2.90 -1.59 -25.62
CA ASP A 162 -2.66 -1.77 -27.05
C ASP A 162 -2.88 -3.23 -27.49
N GLY A 163 -3.10 -3.44 -28.78
CA GLY A 163 -3.20 -4.77 -29.39
C GLY A 163 -4.54 -5.50 -29.21
N PHE A 164 -5.54 -4.85 -28.62
CA PHE A 164 -6.92 -5.34 -28.56
C PHE A 164 -7.69 -4.98 -29.83
N VAL A 165 -8.49 -5.92 -30.33
CA VAL A 165 -9.41 -5.71 -31.46
C VAL A 165 -10.81 -5.50 -30.88
N PRO A 166 -11.32 -4.26 -30.87
CA PRO A 166 -12.67 -4.02 -30.40
C PRO A 166 -13.68 -4.69 -31.35
N SER A 167 -14.70 -5.34 -30.78
CA SER A 167 -15.82 -5.82 -31.59
C SER A 167 -16.70 -4.62 -31.95
N PRO A 168 -17.09 -4.40 -33.21
CA PRO A 168 -17.85 -3.22 -33.63
C PRO A 168 -19.25 -3.12 -32.98
N GLU A 169 -19.75 -4.20 -32.40
CA GLU A 169 -21.02 -4.24 -31.66
C GLU A 169 -20.83 -4.12 -30.14
N ASP A 170 -19.61 -4.31 -29.62
CA ASP A 170 -19.28 -4.34 -28.19
C ASP A 170 -18.03 -3.48 -27.91
N ALA A 171 -18.22 -2.18 -27.70
CA ALA A 171 -17.24 -1.32 -27.05
C ALA A 171 -17.21 -1.61 -25.54
N ALA A 172 -17.07 -2.88 -25.16
CA ALA A 172 -17.08 -3.32 -23.78
C ALA A 172 -15.96 -2.57 -23.02
N PRO A 173 -16.27 -1.91 -21.90
CA PRO A 173 -15.28 -1.19 -21.12
C PRO A 173 -14.32 -2.17 -20.44
N ILE A 174 -13.04 -1.83 -20.46
CA ILE A 174 -12.02 -2.46 -19.62
C ILE A 174 -12.01 -1.70 -18.30
N SER A 175 -12.24 -2.40 -17.20
CA SER A 175 -12.22 -1.79 -15.87
C SER A 175 -10.86 -1.99 -15.22
N PHE A 176 -10.32 -0.94 -14.64
CA PHE A 176 -9.11 -0.97 -13.82
C PHE A 176 -9.51 -0.64 -12.38
N SER A 177 -9.22 -1.56 -11.47
CA SER A 177 -9.27 -1.36 -10.03
C SER A 177 -7.88 -1.66 -9.47
N LEU A 178 -7.15 -0.60 -9.13
CA LEU A 178 -5.78 -0.67 -8.61
C LEU A 178 -5.78 -0.09 -7.21
N GLU A 179 -5.30 -0.83 -6.23
CA GLU A 179 -5.22 -0.36 -4.84
C GLU A 179 -3.83 -0.64 -4.31
N TYR A 180 -3.11 0.42 -3.93
CA TYR A 180 -1.91 0.26 -3.12
C TYR A 180 -2.17 0.73 -1.70
N GLN A 181 -1.57 0.01 -0.74
CA GLN A 181 -1.39 0.49 0.63
C GLN A 181 0.08 0.45 1.07
N GLY A 182 0.54 1.53 1.68
CA GLY A 182 1.87 1.62 2.31
C GLY A 182 1.72 2.01 3.76
N GLY A 183 2.07 1.11 4.67
CA GLY A 183 1.87 1.32 6.11
C GLY A 183 3.19 1.57 6.81
N GLY A 184 3.27 2.60 7.68
CA GLY A 184 4.47 2.96 8.45
C GLY A 184 4.87 2.02 9.60
N GLY A 185 4.32 0.81 9.66
CA GLY A 185 4.60 -0.19 10.70
C GLY A 185 4.01 0.17 12.08
N MET A 186 4.58 -0.40 13.14
CA MET A 186 4.23 -0.09 14.53
C MET A 186 5.49 -0.01 15.37
N LYS A 187 5.59 0.97 16.26
CA LYS A 187 6.70 1.08 17.22
C LYS A 187 6.17 1.53 18.58
N HIS A 188 6.48 0.80 19.64
CA HIS A 188 6.06 1.13 21.02
C HIS A 188 4.53 1.34 21.15
N LEU A 189 3.71 0.44 20.58
CA LEU A 189 2.25 0.56 20.46
C LEU A 189 1.73 1.76 19.65
N ILE A 190 2.61 2.54 19.02
CA ILE A 190 2.21 3.62 18.12
C ILE A 190 2.20 3.04 16.70
N LYS A 191 1.00 2.88 16.15
CA LYS A 191 0.81 2.52 14.75
C LYS A 191 1.21 3.71 13.88
N GLY A 192 2.00 3.47 12.84
CA GLY A 192 2.29 4.47 11.81
C GLY A 192 1.08 4.72 10.91
N ASP A 193 1.13 5.82 10.18
CA ASP A 193 0.10 6.15 9.19
C ASP A 193 0.05 5.11 8.07
N ILE A 194 -1.14 4.90 7.53
CA ILE A 194 -1.34 4.09 6.32
C ILE A 194 -1.74 5.03 5.20
N TRP A 195 -0.95 4.98 4.13
CA TRP A 195 -1.20 5.69 2.89
C TRP A 195 -1.90 4.75 1.94
N THR A 196 -3.01 5.19 1.37
CA THR A 196 -3.77 4.42 0.38
C THR A 196 -3.93 5.24 -0.89
N THR A 197 -3.75 4.57 -2.03
CA THR A 197 -3.99 5.12 -3.36
C THR A 197 -4.87 4.14 -4.12
N THR A 198 -5.91 4.66 -4.77
CA THR A 198 -6.84 3.88 -5.59
C THR A 198 -6.96 4.45 -7.00
N VAL A 199 -7.16 3.56 -7.96
CA VAL A 199 -7.59 3.87 -9.32
C VAL A 199 -8.78 2.98 -9.61
N ASP A 200 -9.97 3.57 -9.74
CA ASP A 200 -11.19 2.86 -10.08
C ASP A 200 -11.82 3.53 -11.31
N THR A 201 -11.54 2.99 -12.49
CA THR A 201 -11.90 3.63 -13.76
C THR A 201 -12.21 2.62 -14.84
N THR A 202 -12.96 3.06 -15.85
CA THR A 202 -13.27 2.27 -17.04
C THR A 202 -12.74 2.96 -18.28
N VAL A 203 -12.03 2.21 -19.12
CA VAL A 203 -11.50 2.70 -20.40
C VAL A 203 -12.16 1.92 -21.54
N PRO A 204 -12.64 2.58 -22.60
CA PRO A 204 -13.19 1.88 -23.76
C PRO A 204 -12.15 0.96 -24.39
N SER A 205 -12.51 -0.29 -24.71
CA SER A 205 -11.64 -1.26 -25.39
C SER A 205 -11.17 -0.84 -26.78
N THR A 206 -11.82 0.17 -27.39
CA THR A 206 -11.38 0.80 -28.64
C THR A 206 -10.18 1.73 -28.46
N THR A 207 -9.79 2.02 -27.23
CA THR A 207 -8.69 2.96 -26.92
C THR A 207 -7.36 2.23 -27.03
N SER A 208 -6.41 2.83 -27.75
CA SER A 208 -5.01 2.37 -27.79
C SER A 208 -4.08 3.54 -27.44
N GLY A 209 -3.00 3.22 -26.73
CA GLY A 209 -2.03 4.17 -26.22
C GLY A 209 -2.17 4.46 -24.73
N PHE A 210 -1.51 5.53 -24.29
CA PHE A 210 -1.57 6.02 -22.92
C PHE A 210 -2.87 6.78 -22.68
N VAL A 211 -3.58 6.42 -21.61
CA VAL A 211 -4.87 6.95 -21.21
C VAL A 211 -4.75 7.58 -19.83
N PRO A 212 -4.92 8.90 -19.70
CA PRO A 212 -4.99 9.56 -18.40
C PRO A 212 -6.25 9.13 -17.66
N VAL A 213 -6.12 8.75 -16.39
CA VAL A 213 -7.23 8.29 -15.54
C VAL A 213 -7.13 8.90 -14.15
N PRO A 214 -8.27 9.18 -13.48
CA PRO A 214 -8.23 9.72 -12.12
C PRO A 214 -7.70 8.66 -11.14
N ALA A 215 -7.07 9.15 -10.09
CA ALA A 215 -6.58 8.36 -8.97
C ALA A 215 -6.81 9.14 -7.69
N ASP A 216 -7.28 8.46 -6.65
CA ASP A 216 -7.53 9.04 -5.35
C ASP A 216 -6.44 8.61 -4.37
N TYR A 217 -6.15 9.46 -3.39
CA TYR A 217 -5.29 9.12 -2.26
C TYR A 217 -5.91 9.57 -0.95
N TYR A 218 -5.61 8.85 0.12
CA TYR A 218 -5.95 9.25 1.48
C TYR A 218 -4.98 8.64 2.50
N VAL A 219 -4.95 9.28 3.68
CA VAL A 219 -4.11 8.87 4.81
C VAL A 219 -5.02 8.47 5.95
N THR A 220 -4.88 7.22 6.39
CA THR A 220 -5.46 6.77 7.66
C THR A 220 -4.43 7.03 8.74
N ALA A 221 -4.70 8.03 9.58
CA ALA A 221 -3.83 8.37 10.69
C ALA A 221 -3.63 7.16 11.61
N GLY A 222 -2.37 6.92 11.97
CA GLY A 222 -1.99 5.99 13.01
C GLY A 222 -2.43 6.48 14.39
N GLY A 223 -2.04 5.73 15.42
CA GLY A 223 -2.45 6.06 16.77
C GLY A 223 -1.91 5.11 17.82
N ILE A 224 -2.15 5.47 19.07
CA ILE A 224 -1.83 4.62 20.22
C ILE A 224 -2.80 3.45 20.22
N MET A 225 -2.27 2.25 20.14
CA MET A 225 -3.04 1.04 20.38
C MET A 225 -3.21 0.87 21.88
N LEU A 226 -4.45 0.94 22.36
CA LEU A 226 -4.79 0.60 23.74
C LEU A 226 -4.97 -0.92 23.82
N LEU A 227 -4.17 -1.56 24.68
CA LEU A 227 -4.27 -2.98 25.04
C LEU A 227 -5.55 -3.26 25.85
#